data_AF-A0A7S2AND4-F1
#
_entry.id   AF-A0A7S2AND4-F1
#
_cell.length_a   1.000
_cell.length_b   1.000
_cell.length_c   1.000
_cell.angle_alpha   90.00
_cell.angle_beta   90.00
_cell.angle_gamma   90.00
#
_symmetry.space_group_name_H-M   'P 1'
#
loop_
_entity.id
_entity.type
_entity.pdbx_description
1 polymer ?
#
loop_
_entity_poly.entity_id
_entity_poly.type
_entity_poly.pdbx_seq_one_letter_code
_entity_poly.pdbx_strand_id
1 'polypeptide(L)'
;KRVVKGRDLVKKGEDDEAIMYFDFILPRIKKAHPEVKVYEGIQNPGDIIFVPGDWWHGVLNLDDTVAVTQNYVGPDNFRLVWKRTRKEREKIAYLWLRNMKRYAPELYERALRINRRDGFKMRHERGPDDKLSSCSSSSSESSSDSSSDEAGDLDPKGLQDVIRRGTKLGSAAFHKQGEPAPDSILHIRADTVAARQAPLGSDDAAAAAPQ
;
A
#
# COMPACT_ATOMS: atom_id res chain seq x y z
N LYS A 1 5.73 14.31 2.29
CA LYS A 1 4.88 14.34 3.50
C LYS A 1 4.43 15.75 3.87
N ARG A 2 5.32 16.75 3.92
CA ARG A 2 4.99 18.13 4.38
C ARG A 2 3.89 18.80 3.55
N VAL A 3 4.03 18.75 2.21
CA VAL A 3 3.07 19.31 1.25
C VAL A 3 1.68 18.72 1.40
N VAL A 4 1.55 17.38 1.35
CA VAL A 4 0.24 16.71 1.39
C VAL A 4 -0.46 16.88 2.74
N LYS A 5 0.30 16.98 3.84
CA LYS A 5 -0.28 17.31 5.15
C LYS A 5 -0.60 18.79 5.31
N GLY A 6 -0.31 19.63 4.30
CA GLY A 6 -0.53 21.07 4.34
C GLY A 6 0.15 21.76 5.52
N ARG A 7 1.24 21.20 6.08
CA ARG A 7 1.81 21.66 7.37
C ARG A 7 2.15 23.15 7.39
N ASP A 8 2.52 23.69 6.24
CA ASP A 8 2.89 25.11 6.07
C ASP A 8 1.65 26.00 5.81
N LEU A 9 0.46 25.40 5.67
CA LEU A 9 -0.80 26.03 5.25
C LEU A 9 -1.93 25.90 6.30
N VAL A 10 -1.73 25.10 7.36
CA VAL A 10 -2.65 24.97 8.49
C VAL A 10 -2.57 26.25 9.34
N LYS A 11 -3.73 26.86 9.63
CA LYS A 11 -3.83 28.05 10.48
C LYS A 11 -4.05 27.66 11.95
N LYS A 12 -3.84 28.63 12.84
CA LYS A 12 -4.06 28.46 14.28
C LYS A 12 -5.54 28.11 14.55
N GLY A 13 -5.79 26.93 15.11
CA GLY A 13 -7.13 26.43 15.43
C GLY A 13 -7.71 25.44 14.40
N GLU A 14 -6.99 25.18 13.30
CA GLU A 14 -7.32 24.10 12.36
C GLU A 14 -6.52 22.83 12.74
N ASP A 15 -7.12 21.66 12.54
CA ASP A 15 -6.51 20.35 12.75
C ASP A 15 -6.50 19.51 11.46
N ASP A 16 -6.11 18.24 11.56
CA ASP A 16 -6.06 17.30 10.45
C ASP A 16 -7.30 16.38 10.35
N GLU A 17 -8.41 16.75 11.00
CA GLU A 17 -9.69 16.07 10.84
C GLU A 17 -10.16 16.16 9.39
N ALA A 18 -10.83 15.12 8.90
CA ALA A 18 -11.22 15.02 7.50
C ALA A 18 -12.01 16.26 7.04
N ILE A 19 -13.00 16.70 7.83
CA ILE A 19 -13.83 17.85 7.50
C ILE A 19 -13.00 19.14 7.35
N MET A 20 -12.08 19.42 8.28
CA MET A 20 -11.21 20.59 8.24
C MET A 20 -10.21 20.50 7.09
N TYR A 21 -9.69 19.29 6.83
CA TYR A 21 -8.77 19.05 5.73
C TYR A 21 -9.43 19.33 4.38
N PHE A 22 -10.63 18.81 4.15
CA PHE A 22 -11.35 18.99 2.89
C PHE A 22 -11.85 20.43 2.70
N ASP A 23 -12.33 21.09 3.76
CA ASP A 23 -12.86 22.46 3.66
C ASP A 23 -11.75 23.53 3.55
N PHE A 24 -10.67 23.39 4.33
CA PHE A 24 -9.67 24.45 4.46
C PHE A 24 -8.30 24.10 3.88
N ILE A 25 -7.78 22.89 4.11
CA ILE A 25 -6.38 22.57 3.82
C ILE A 25 -6.21 22.18 2.35
N LEU A 26 -7.06 21.31 1.81
CA LEU A 26 -6.97 20.82 0.44
C LEU A 26 -7.10 21.94 -0.60
N PRO A 27 -8.05 22.90 -0.50
CA PRO A 27 -8.10 24.03 -1.42
C PRO A 27 -6.82 24.88 -1.39
N ARG A 28 -6.22 25.07 -0.21
CA ARG A 28 -4.95 25.79 -0.06
C ARG A 28 -3.78 25.04 -0.68
N ILE A 29 -3.72 23.72 -0.52
CA ILE A 29 -2.69 22.88 -1.17
C ILE A 29 -2.84 23.00 -2.69
N LYS A 30 -4.04 22.85 -3.24
CA LYS A 30 -4.29 22.95 -4.70
C LYS A 30 -3.87 24.31 -5.26
N LYS A 31 -4.06 25.38 -4.49
CA LYS A 31 -3.65 26.75 -4.88
C LYS A 31 -2.14 26.96 -4.77
N ALA A 32 -1.51 26.47 -3.70
CA ALA A 32 -0.08 26.66 -3.44
C ALA A 32 0.80 25.72 -4.28
N HIS A 33 0.28 24.55 -4.64
CA HIS A 33 0.97 23.46 -5.31
C HIS A 33 0.18 22.93 -6.52
N PRO A 34 -0.01 23.74 -7.58
CA PRO A 34 -0.75 23.32 -8.77
C PRO A 34 -0.06 22.15 -9.52
N GLU A 35 1.23 21.91 -9.28
CA GLU A 35 1.99 20.77 -9.81
C GLU A 35 1.57 19.44 -9.19
N VAL A 36 0.94 19.46 -8.01
CA VAL A 36 0.47 18.24 -7.33
C VAL A 36 -0.87 17.84 -7.93
N LYS A 37 -0.84 16.77 -8.73
CA LYS A 37 -2.06 16.18 -9.27
C LYS A 37 -2.89 15.55 -8.15
N VAL A 38 -4.10 16.07 -7.95
CA VAL A 38 -5.09 15.55 -7.00
C VAL A 38 -6.14 14.78 -7.77
N TYR A 39 -6.47 13.57 -7.29
CA TYR A 39 -7.57 12.77 -7.82
C TYR A 39 -8.73 12.85 -6.83
N GLU A 40 -9.89 13.29 -7.31
CA GLU A 40 -11.10 13.49 -6.52
C GLU A 40 -12.25 12.73 -7.17
N GLY A 41 -13.12 12.13 -6.35
CA GLY A 41 -14.26 11.36 -6.82
C GLY A 41 -15.20 10.99 -5.68
N ILE A 42 -16.44 10.65 -6.03
CA ILE A 42 -17.47 10.18 -5.10
C ILE A 42 -17.57 8.67 -5.27
N GLN A 43 -17.47 7.94 -4.16
CA GLN A 43 -17.70 6.49 -4.12
C GLN A 43 -19.18 6.23 -3.86
N ASN A 44 -19.85 5.51 -4.76
CA ASN A 44 -21.25 5.12 -4.58
C ASN A 44 -21.36 3.72 -3.97
N PRO A 45 -22.54 3.32 -3.45
CA PRO A 45 -22.77 1.97 -2.97
C PRO A 45 -22.43 0.91 -4.03
N GLY A 46 -21.56 -0.04 -3.68
CA GLY A 46 -21.08 -1.10 -4.58
C GLY A 46 -19.77 -0.78 -5.30
N ASP A 47 -19.33 0.48 -5.34
CA ASP A 47 -18.06 0.86 -5.95
C ASP A 47 -16.87 0.35 -5.14
N ILE A 48 -15.80 -0.06 -5.84
CA ILE A 48 -14.55 -0.49 -5.24
C ILE A 48 -13.44 0.49 -5.62
N ILE A 49 -12.80 1.08 -4.61
CA ILE A 49 -11.63 1.94 -4.80
C ILE A 49 -10.37 1.15 -4.50
N PHE A 50 -9.47 1.09 -5.48
CA PHE A 50 -8.11 0.60 -5.29
C PHE A 50 -7.17 1.77 -5.01
N VAL A 51 -6.55 1.78 -3.82
CA VAL A 51 -5.54 2.78 -3.46
C VAL A 51 -4.15 2.15 -3.57
N PRO A 52 -3.31 2.58 -4.52
CA PRO A 52 -1.95 2.05 -4.63
C PRO A 52 -1.10 2.35 -3.39
N GLY A 53 -0.11 1.49 -3.14
CA GLY A 53 0.83 1.72 -2.03
C GLY A 53 1.52 3.08 -2.14
N ASP A 54 1.72 3.73 -0.99
CA ASP A 54 2.33 5.06 -0.83
C ASP A 54 1.50 6.25 -1.34
N TRP A 55 0.26 6.04 -1.76
CA TRP A 55 -0.64 7.14 -2.11
C TRP A 55 -1.27 7.75 -0.87
N TRP A 56 -1.12 9.07 -0.73
CA TRP A 56 -1.88 9.84 0.24
C TRP A 56 -3.34 9.87 -0.20
N HIS A 57 -4.24 9.56 0.71
CA HIS A 57 -5.67 9.55 0.48
C HIS A 57 -6.38 10.09 1.72
N GLY A 58 -7.46 10.82 1.48
CA GLY A 58 -8.42 11.24 2.50
C GLY A 58 -9.79 10.74 2.09
N VAL A 59 -10.63 10.45 3.08
CA VAL A 59 -12.01 10.00 2.86
C VAL A 59 -12.92 10.86 3.74
N LEU A 60 -14.00 11.36 3.17
CA LEU A 60 -15.05 12.08 3.88
C LEU A 60 -16.37 11.38 3.58
N ASN A 61 -17.04 10.91 4.63
CA ASN A 61 -18.38 10.36 4.50
C ASN A 61 -19.36 11.53 4.34
N LEU A 62 -20.12 11.53 3.25
CA LEU A 62 -21.13 12.56 2.98
C LEU A 62 -22.47 12.23 3.64
N ASP A 63 -22.77 10.93 3.77
CA ASP A 63 -23.98 10.37 4.36
C ASP A 63 -23.61 9.18 5.29
N ASP A 64 -24.60 8.57 5.94
CA ASP A 64 -24.41 7.35 6.74
C ASP A 64 -23.81 6.23 5.88
N THR A 65 -22.56 5.86 6.17
CA THR A 65 -21.75 5.01 5.30
C THR A 65 -21.25 3.77 6.04
N VAL A 66 -21.38 2.60 5.40
CA VAL A 66 -20.77 1.33 5.83
C VAL A 66 -19.88 0.81 4.71
N ALA A 67 -18.60 0.57 5.01
CA ALA A 67 -17.63 0.04 4.06
C ALA A 67 -16.67 -0.96 4.72
N VAL A 68 -16.07 -1.84 3.93
CA VAL A 68 -15.03 -2.78 4.35
C VAL A 68 -13.77 -2.49 3.56
N THR A 69 -12.62 -2.39 4.24
CA THR A 69 -11.31 -2.16 3.63
C THR A 69 -10.32 -3.23 4.05
N GLN A 70 -9.42 -3.60 3.13
CA GLN A 70 -8.31 -4.51 3.40
C GLN A 70 -7.03 -3.99 2.76
N ASN A 71 -5.99 -3.87 3.59
CA ASN A 71 -4.63 -3.71 3.07
C ASN A 71 -4.12 -5.09 2.61
N TYR A 72 -3.47 -5.14 1.46
CA TYR A 72 -2.93 -6.40 0.93
C TYR A 72 -1.45 -6.28 0.57
N VAL A 73 -0.76 -7.41 0.64
CA VAL A 73 0.56 -7.60 0.06
C VAL A 73 0.50 -8.74 -0.94
N GLY A 74 0.96 -8.46 -2.16
CA GLY A 74 1.01 -9.42 -3.25
C GLY A 74 2.34 -9.36 -3.98
N PRO A 75 2.54 -10.20 -5.01
CA PRO A 75 3.77 -10.21 -5.80
C PRO A 75 4.16 -8.83 -6.36
N ASP A 76 3.18 -7.98 -6.69
CA ASP A 76 3.41 -6.68 -7.33
C ASP A 76 4.08 -5.67 -6.39
N ASN A 77 3.59 -5.57 -5.14
CA ASN A 77 4.09 -4.62 -4.14
C ASN A 77 5.08 -5.24 -3.13
N PHE A 78 5.33 -6.55 -3.22
CA PHE A 78 6.15 -7.32 -2.27
C PHE A 78 7.52 -6.69 -1.99
N ARG A 79 8.24 -6.23 -3.03
CA ARG A 79 9.58 -5.65 -2.88
C ARG A 79 9.57 -4.45 -1.92
N LEU A 80 8.57 -3.58 -2.04
CA LEU A 80 8.45 -2.37 -1.24
C LEU A 80 8.11 -2.74 0.21
N VAL A 81 7.09 -3.58 0.39
CA VAL A 81 6.62 -4.02 1.71
C VAL A 81 7.73 -4.78 2.45
N TRP A 82 8.38 -5.74 1.80
CA TRP A 82 9.47 -6.51 2.39
C TRP A 82 10.61 -5.63 2.91
N LYS A 83 11.04 -4.63 2.11
CA LYS A 83 12.11 -3.71 2.51
C LYS A 83 11.79 -2.89 3.75
N ARG A 84 10.51 -2.51 3.94
CA ARG A 84 10.05 -1.79 5.14
C ARG A 84 9.91 -2.73 6.33
N THR A 85 9.17 -3.81 6.16
CA THR A 85 8.88 -4.78 7.24
C THR A 85 10.17 -5.35 7.83
N ARG A 86 11.17 -5.70 7.00
CA ARG A 86 12.44 -6.25 7.51
C ARG A 86 13.27 -5.28 8.35
N LYS A 87 13.06 -3.97 8.19
CA LYS A 87 13.75 -2.93 8.97
C LYS A 87 12.97 -2.53 10.21
N GLU A 88 11.66 -2.35 10.06
CA GLU A 88 10.80 -1.79 11.09
C GLU A 88 10.28 -2.86 12.08
N ARG A 89 10.09 -4.10 11.60
CA ARG A 89 9.47 -5.19 12.38
C ARG A 89 10.22 -6.50 12.15
N GLU A 90 11.44 -6.56 12.67
CA GLU A 90 12.39 -7.64 12.37
C GLU A 90 11.89 -9.04 12.77
N LYS A 91 11.21 -9.17 13.91
CA LYS A 91 10.63 -10.43 14.37
C LYS A 91 9.54 -10.95 13.42
N ILE A 92 8.63 -10.06 13.00
CA ILE A 92 7.59 -10.38 12.02
C ILE A 92 8.22 -10.75 10.68
N ALA A 93 9.25 -10.01 10.25
CA ALA A 93 9.93 -10.31 9.00
C ALA A 93 10.59 -11.70 9.02
N TYR A 94 11.16 -12.11 10.16
CA TYR A 94 11.72 -13.45 10.32
C TYR A 94 10.63 -14.54 10.25
N LEU A 95 9.55 -14.41 11.03
CA LEU A 95 8.42 -15.34 10.97
C LEU A 95 7.82 -15.43 9.57
N TRP A 96 7.65 -14.28 8.91
CA TRP A 96 7.09 -14.23 7.57
C TRP A 96 8.01 -14.93 6.57
N LEU A 97 9.32 -14.73 6.66
CA LEU A 97 10.31 -15.42 5.82
C LEU A 97 10.28 -16.95 6.05
N ARG A 98 10.19 -17.39 7.31
CA ARG A 98 10.11 -18.82 7.67
C ARG A 98 8.84 -19.48 7.10
N ASN A 99 7.70 -18.80 7.20
CA ASN A 99 6.43 -19.29 6.65
C ASN A 99 6.39 -19.21 5.11
N MET A 100 6.96 -18.18 4.50
CA MET A 100 7.05 -18.07 3.03
C MET A 100 7.81 -19.25 2.42
N LYS A 101 8.84 -19.78 3.11
CA LYS A 101 9.56 -20.98 2.64
C LYS A 101 8.63 -22.18 2.44
N ARG A 102 7.57 -22.31 3.24
CA ARG A 102 6.60 -23.41 3.16
C ARG A 102 5.45 -23.13 2.19
N TYR A 103 4.87 -21.94 2.26
CA TYR A 103 3.61 -21.63 1.56
C TYR A 103 3.77 -20.80 0.28
N ALA A 104 4.88 -20.09 0.12
CA ALA A 104 5.14 -19.20 -1.01
C ALA A 104 6.64 -19.15 -1.37
N PRO A 105 7.22 -20.27 -1.86
CA PRO A 105 8.67 -20.38 -2.09
C PRO A 105 9.21 -19.36 -3.10
N GLU A 106 8.40 -18.93 -4.08
CA GLU A 106 8.80 -17.90 -5.04
C GLU A 106 9.04 -16.53 -4.37
N LEU A 107 8.19 -16.16 -3.40
CA LEU A 107 8.35 -14.92 -2.63
C LEU A 107 9.51 -15.02 -1.65
N TYR A 108 9.74 -16.21 -1.06
CA TYR A 108 10.91 -16.49 -0.24
C TYR A 108 12.21 -16.24 -1.01
N GLU A 109 12.36 -16.81 -2.21
CA GLU A 109 13.54 -16.60 -3.05
C GLU A 109 13.70 -15.14 -3.47
N ARG A 110 12.59 -14.46 -3.76
CA ARG A 110 12.60 -13.03 -4.07
C ARG A 110 13.07 -12.19 -2.86
N ALA A 111 12.64 -12.52 -1.65
CA ALA A 111 13.06 -11.86 -0.41
C ALA A 111 14.57 -12.01 -0.20
N LEU A 112 15.11 -13.23 -0.34
CA LEU A 112 16.54 -13.50 -0.23
C LEU A 112 17.35 -12.74 -1.29
N ARG A 113 16.88 -12.71 -2.54
CA ARG A 113 17.51 -11.94 -3.61
C ARG A 113 17.56 -10.43 -3.29
N ILE A 114 16.48 -9.89 -2.72
CA ILE A 114 16.41 -8.49 -2.28
C ILE A 114 17.35 -8.24 -1.09
N ASN A 115 17.47 -9.17 -0.16
CA ASN A 115 18.43 -9.09 0.96
C ASN A 115 19.87 -9.09 0.47
N ARG A 116 20.24 -10.06 -0.39
CA ARG A 116 21.58 -10.14 -1.00
C ARG A 116 21.95 -8.87 -1.76
N ARG A 117 21.05 -8.37 -2.63
CA ARG A 117 21.30 -7.14 -3.40
C ARG A 117 21.52 -5.93 -2.50
N ASP A 118 20.74 -5.83 -1.42
CA ASP A 118 20.83 -4.68 -0.51
C ASP A 118 21.86 -4.88 0.62
N GLY A 119 22.61 -6.00 0.64
CA GLY A 119 23.54 -6.36 1.72
C GLY A 119 22.86 -6.51 3.09
N PHE A 120 21.55 -6.78 3.12
CA PHE A 120 20.77 -6.75 4.35
C PHE A 120 20.86 -8.08 5.09
N LYS A 121 21.42 -8.05 6.31
CA LYS A 121 21.45 -9.18 7.23
C LYS A 121 20.18 -9.21 8.08
N MET A 122 19.49 -10.34 8.08
CA MET A 122 18.31 -10.55 8.92
C MET A 122 18.72 -10.62 10.39
N ARG A 123 17.79 -10.32 11.31
CA ARG A 123 18.07 -10.28 12.76
C ARG A 123 18.80 -11.51 13.31
N HIS A 124 18.43 -12.70 12.85
CA HIS A 124 19.05 -13.96 13.30
C HIS A 124 20.47 -14.19 12.74
N GLU A 125 20.87 -13.45 11.70
CA GLU A 125 22.20 -13.52 11.11
C GLU A 125 23.17 -12.49 11.73
N ARG A 126 22.66 -11.62 12.61
CA ARG A 126 23.42 -10.54 13.25
C ARG A 126 23.83 -10.93 14.66
N GLY A 127 25.01 -10.47 15.07
CA GLY A 127 25.49 -10.62 16.44
C GLY A 127 24.72 -9.73 17.43
N PRO A 128 24.86 -9.96 18.75
CA PRO A 128 24.15 -9.19 19.78
C PRO A 128 24.37 -7.67 19.69
N ASP A 129 25.54 -7.25 19.21
CA ASP A 129 25.96 -5.85 19.13
C ASP A 129 25.62 -5.16 17.78
N ASP A 130 25.12 -5.90 16.79
CA ASP A 130 24.81 -5.41 15.44
C ASP A 130 23.31 -5.03 15.33
N LYS A 131 22.97 -3.87 15.93
CA LYS A 131 21.62 -3.27 15.88
C LYS A 131 21.49 -2.30 14.72
N LEU A 132 20.33 -2.33 14.04
CA LEU A 132 20.05 -1.43 12.92
C LEU A 132 19.93 0.03 13.41
N SER A 133 20.68 0.95 12.79
CA SER A 133 20.76 2.37 13.19
C SER A 133 19.48 3.18 13.01
N SER A 134 18.43 2.64 12.39
CA SER A 134 17.14 3.31 12.20
C SER A 134 16.11 2.99 13.28
N CYS A 135 16.50 2.40 14.41
CA CYS A 135 15.65 2.29 15.58
C CYS A 135 15.59 3.65 16.32
N SER A 136 14.77 4.58 15.81
CA SER A 136 14.24 5.66 16.66
C SER A 136 13.21 5.06 17.61
N SER A 137 13.69 4.37 18.62
CA SER A 137 12.90 3.96 19.78
C SER A 137 12.83 5.16 20.71
N SER A 138 11.66 5.78 20.83
CA SER A 138 11.34 6.49 22.07
C SER A 138 11.31 5.43 23.17
N SER A 139 12.24 5.54 24.12
CA SER A 139 12.38 4.63 25.24
C SER A 139 11.15 4.70 26.14
N SER A 140 10.47 3.56 26.27
CA SER A 140 9.95 3.12 27.56
C SER A 140 10.61 1.79 27.85
N GLU A 141 11.45 1.77 28.88
CA GLU A 141 12.12 0.58 29.40
C GLU A 141 11.05 -0.44 29.80
N SER A 142 10.86 -1.46 28.97
CA SER A 142 10.23 -2.73 29.33
C SER A 142 10.78 -3.76 28.37
N SER A 143 11.77 -4.51 28.86
CA SER A 143 12.12 -5.84 28.38
C SER A 143 10.87 -6.72 28.45
N SER A 144 10.04 -6.61 27.42
CA SER A 144 9.00 -7.58 27.13
C SER A 144 9.53 -8.46 26.02
N ASP A 145 9.93 -9.67 26.39
CA ASP A 145 10.21 -10.78 25.50
C ASP A 145 9.04 -10.95 24.52
N SER A 146 9.16 -10.25 23.38
CA SER A 146 8.14 -10.33 22.35
C SER A 146 8.23 -11.74 21.75
N SER A 147 7.32 -12.61 22.21
CA SER A 147 7.15 -14.05 21.96
C SER A 147 7.15 -14.47 20.48
N SER A 148 7.27 -13.53 19.54
CA SER A 148 7.31 -13.81 18.10
C SER A 148 8.51 -14.62 17.62
N ASP A 149 9.64 -14.65 18.33
CA ASP A 149 10.76 -15.53 17.93
C ASP A 149 10.41 -17.02 18.17
N GLU A 150 9.60 -17.28 19.21
CA GLU A 150 9.07 -18.59 19.61
C GLU A 150 7.64 -18.85 19.09
N ALA A 151 7.07 -17.91 18.33
CA ALA A 151 5.74 -18.10 17.78
C ALA A 151 5.77 -19.30 16.84
N GLY A 152 4.80 -20.19 17.02
CA GLY A 152 4.61 -21.35 16.17
C GLY A 152 4.49 -20.93 14.71
N ASP A 153 4.99 -21.79 13.81
CA ASP A 153 4.68 -21.65 12.40
C ASP A 153 3.16 -21.66 12.18
N LEU A 154 2.72 -21.05 11.09
CA LEU A 154 1.32 -21.13 10.70
C LEU A 154 0.94 -22.61 10.55
N ASP A 155 -0.01 -23.08 11.36
CA ASP A 155 -0.61 -24.40 11.22
C ASP A 155 -1.70 -24.32 10.13
N PRO A 156 -1.74 -25.25 9.16
CA PRO A 156 -2.87 -25.38 8.24
C PRO A 156 -4.24 -25.32 8.92
N LYS A 157 -4.39 -25.75 10.18
CA LYS A 157 -5.63 -25.65 10.96
C LYS A 157 -6.09 -24.21 11.20
N GLY A 158 -5.20 -23.30 11.59
CA GLY A 158 -5.56 -21.88 11.76
C GLY A 158 -5.89 -21.18 10.44
N LEU A 159 -5.40 -21.75 9.34
CA LEU A 159 -5.71 -21.29 7.99
C LEU A 159 -7.05 -21.83 7.48
N GLN A 160 -7.56 -22.95 8.00
CA GLN A 160 -8.85 -23.55 7.59
C GLN A 160 -10.06 -22.66 7.89
N ASP A 161 -10.00 -21.85 8.94
CA ASP A 161 -11.07 -20.91 9.29
C ASP A 161 -11.10 -19.68 8.37
N VAL A 162 -9.95 -19.32 7.80
CA VAL A 162 -9.77 -18.14 6.92
C VAL A 162 -9.90 -18.54 5.44
N ILE A 163 -9.50 -19.76 5.10
CA ILE A 163 -9.59 -20.33 3.75
C ILE A 163 -11.00 -20.86 3.56
N ARG A 164 -11.78 -20.20 2.70
CA ARG A 164 -13.04 -20.76 2.18
C ARG A 164 -12.78 -22.18 1.70
N ARG A 165 -13.57 -23.17 2.16
CA ARG A 165 -13.48 -24.57 1.70
C ARG A 165 -13.43 -24.58 0.15
N GLY A 166 -12.33 -25.08 -0.41
CA GLY A 166 -12.09 -25.09 -1.87
C GLY A 166 -11.09 -24.05 -2.39
N THR A 167 -10.62 -23.12 -1.57
CA THR A 167 -9.58 -22.15 -1.95
C THR A 167 -8.26 -22.88 -2.20
N LYS A 168 -7.82 -22.89 -3.46
CA LYS A 168 -6.55 -23.51 -3.86
C LYS A 168 -5.41 -22.54 -3.57
N LEU A 169 -4.45 -22.96 -2.73
CA LEU A 169 -3.22 -22.22 -2.44
C LEU A 169 -2.09 -22.60 -3.43
N GLY A 170 -1.08 -21.73 -3.55
CA GLY A 170 0.12 -21.95 -4.37
C GLY A 170 0.31 -20.91 -5.48
N SER A 171 1.36 -21.07 -6.29
CA SER A 171 1.76 -20.11 -7.34
C SER A 171 0.70 -19.85 -8.42
N ALA A 172 -0.27 -20.75 -8.55
CA ALA A 172 -1.39 -20.64 -9.48
C ALA A 172 -2.76 -20.48 -8.79
N ALA A 173 -2.79 -20.14 -7.48
CA ALA A 173 -4.01 -19.96 -6.70
C ALA A 173 -5.03 -19.06 -7.40
N PHE A 174 -4.56 -17.92 -7.93
CA PHE A 174 -5.38 -16.94 -8.65
C PHE A 174 -6.08 -17.52 -9.89
N HIS A 175 -5.35 -18.25 -10.74
CA HIS A 175 -5.91 -18.91 -11.94
C HIS A 175 -6.81 -20.10 -11.60
N LYS A 176 -6.57 -20.73 -10.44
CA LYS A 176 -7.28 -21.91 -9.97
C LYS A 176 -8.55 -21.61 -9.19
N GLN A 177 -8.79 -20.33 -8.86
CA GLN A 177 -9.94 -19.91 -8.06
C GLN A 177 -11.24 -19.78 -8.84
N GLY A 178 -11.22 -19.79 -10.18
CA GLY A 178 -12.29 -20.27 -11.09
C GLY A 178 -13.71 -19.71 -10.99
N GLU A 179 -14.04 -18.94 -9.96
CA GLU A 179 -15.33 -18.30 -9.76
C GLU A 179 -15.24 -16.92 -10.40
N PRO A 180 -16.06 -16.62 -11.44
CA PRO A 180 -16.21 -15.25 -11.88
C PRO A 180 -16.69 -14.40 -10.70
N ALA A 181 -16.27 -13.14 -10.64
CA ALA A 181 -16.85 -12.20 -9.68
C ALA A 181 -18.38 -12.25 -9.82
N PRO A 182 -19.16 -12.36 -8.72
CA PRO A 182 -20.61 -12.37 -8.82
C PRO A 182 -21.09 -11.17 -9.63
N ASP A 183 -22.10 -11.35 -10.50
CA ASP A 183 -22.57 -10.33 -11.47
C ASP A 183 -22.92 -8.96 -10.84
N SER A 184 -23.10 -8.91 -9.52
CA SER A 184 -23.25 -7.68 -8.74
C SER A 184 -22.00 -6.77 -8.75
N ILE A 185 -20.82 -7.30 -9.09
CA ILE A 185 -19.54 -6.56 -9.17
C ILE A 185 -19.24 -6.12 -10.62
N LEU A 186 -19.92 -6.67 -11.62
CA LEU A 186 -19.66 -6.38 -13.04
C LEU A 186 -20.30 -5.07 -13.55
N HIS A 187 -21.05 -4.35 -12.70
CA HIS A 187 -21.60 -3.03 -13.03
C HIS A 187 -20.67 -1.87 -12.65
N ILE A 188 -19.36 -2.03 -12.80
CA ILE A 188 -18.45 -0.87 -12.83
C ILE A 188 -18.71 -0.14 -14.15
N ARG A 189 -19.58 0.88 -14.10
CA ARG A 189 -19.76 1.82 -15.21
C ARG A 189 -18.41 2.46 -15.51
N ALA A 190 -17.92 2.28 -16.72
CA ALA A 190 -16.71 2.92 -17.25
C ALA A 190 -16.85 4.45 -17.44
N ASP A 191 -17.86 5.08 -16.84
CA ASP A 191 -18.26 6.45 -17.17
C ASP A 191 -17.60 7.53 -16.30
N THR A 192 -16.70 7.19 -15.36
CA THR A 192 -16.06 8.18 -14.48
C THR A 192 -14.56 8.41 -14.74
N VAL A 193 -14.02 7.91 -15.85
CA VAL A 193 -12.68 8.29 -16.32
C VAL A 193 -12.72 8.76 -17.77
N ALA A 194 -13.63 9.69 -18.08
CA ALA A 194 -13.48 10.56 -19.24
C ALA A 194 -12.52 11.71 -18.89
N ALA A 195 -11.26 11.38 -18.60
CA ALA A 195 -10.19 12.34 -18.75
C ALA A 195 -10.10 12.64 -20.25
N ARG A 196 -10.69 13.77 -20.68
CA ARG A 196 -10.59 14.30 -22.04
C ARG A 196 -9.12 14.39 -22.45
N GLN A 197 -8.63 13.38 -23.17
CA GLN A 197 -7.50 13.55 -24.08
C GLN A 197 -8.02 14.40 -25.23
N ALA A 198 -7.64 15.67 -25.25
CA ALA A 198 -7.79 16.49 -26.45
C ALA A 198 -6.90 15.89 -27.56
N PRO A 199 -7.42 15.73 -28.80
CA PRO A 199 -6.61 15.23 -29.90
C PRO A 199 -5.55 16.27 -30.27
N LEU A 200 -4.31 15.81 -30.43
CA LEU A 200 -3.24 16.56 -31.05
C LEU A 200 -3.70 17.00 -32.45
N GLY A 201 -4.03 18.29 -32.56
CA GLY A 201 -4.30 18.94 -33.83
C GLY A 201 -3.05 18.92 -34.68
N SER A 202 -3.20 18.38 -35.88
CA SER A 202 -2.36 18.61 -37.04
C SER A 202 -2.31 20.11 -37.34
N ASP A 203 -1.12 20.70 -37.32
CA ASP A 203 -0.80 21.90 -38.09
C ASP A 203 0.52 21.64 -38.82
N ASP A 204 0.39 21.22 -40.07
CA ASP A 204 1.38 21.48 -41.11
C ASP A 204 1.39 22.99 -41.36
N ALA A 205 2.50 23.65 -41.04
CA ALA A 205 2.81 24.96 -41.58
C ALA A 205 4.30 25.02 -41.91
N ALA A 206 4.57 24.85 -43.20
CA ALA A 206 5.84 25.10 -43.85
C ALA A 206 6.32 26.55 -43.64
N ALA A 207 7.60 26.72 -43.33
CA ALA A 207 8.34 27.93 -43.67
C ALA A 207 9.85 27.62 -43.68
N ALA A 208 10.34 27.36 -44.89
CA ALA A 208 11.76 27.36 -45.21
C ALA A 208 12.36 28.75 -45.03
N ALA A 209 13.63 28.79 -44.62
CA ALA A 209 14.49 29.95 -44.54
C ALA A 209 14.54 30.76 -45.85
N PRO A 210 15.06 32.00 -45.77
CA PRO A 210 16.10 32.33 -46.73
C PRO A 210 17.31 33.03 -46.11
N GLN A 211 18.44 32.88 -46.82
CA GLN A 211 19.52 33.86 -46.90
C GLN A 211 19.04 35.14 -47.57
#